data_AF-D8PEF4-F1
#
_entry.id   AF-D8PEF4-F1
#
_cell.length_a   1.000
_cell.length_b   1.000
_cell.length_c   1.000
_cell.angle_alpha   90.00
_cell.angle_beta   90.00
_cell.angle_gamma   90.00
#
_symmetry.space_group_name_H-M   'P 1'
#
loop_
_entity.id
_entity.type
_entity.pdbx_description
1 polymer ?
#
loop_
_entity_poly.entity_id
_entity_poly.type
_entity_poly.pdbx_seq_one_letter_code
_entity_poly.pdbx_strand_id
1 'polypeptide(L)'
;MVTLLCTAPLLSAVQSQAAPGDTAHAPDSIESFDLPTSDGLRSLYNQALAALQEYIEIDGSLPQDAETQAQGGEFRLKVFPQGKSRSQEYLSAEGSFRLSPDPGQQEFSLRFKSSKRPPAPQPSGDII
;
A
#
# COMPACT_ATOMS: atom_id res chain seq x y z
N MET A 1 3.52 -21.51 -16.92
CA MET A 1 2.30 -20.83 -17.40
C MET A 1 2.06 -19.66 -16.46
N VAL A 2 2.26 -18.42 -16.90
CA VAL A 2 2.11 -17.22 -16.06
C VAL A 2 0.77 -16.58 -16.40
N THR A 3 -0.15 -16.57 -15.43
CA THR A 3 -1.46 -15.93 -15.57
C THR A 3 -1.35 -14.52 -15.02
N LEU A 4 -1.32 -13.52 -15.91
CA LEU A 4 -1.42 -12.10 -15.52
C LEU A 4 -2.88 -11.77 -15.19
N LEU A 5 -3.15 -11.41 -13.95
CA LEU A 5 -4.45 -10.89 -13.50
C LEU A 5 -4.53 -9.40 -13.88
N CYS A 6 -5.21 -9.09 -14.98
CA CYS A 6 -5.49 -7.70 -15.36
C CYS A 6 -6.66 -7.15 -14.52
N THR A 7 -6.37 -6.42 -13.45
CA THR A 7 -7.36 -5.62 -12.74
C THR A 7 -7.59 -4.30 -13.48
N ALA A 8 -8.68 -4.22 -14.24
CA ALA A 8 -9.16 -2.97 -14.82
C ALA A 8 -9.76 -2.08 -13.71
N PRO A 9 -9.42 -0.78 -13.61
CA PRO A 9 -10.13 0.12 -12.71
C PRO A 9 -11.48 0.49 -13.36
N LEU A 10 -12.56 0.01 -12.77
CA LEU A 10 -13.91 0.53 -13.02
C LEU A 10 -13.99 1.93 -12.39
N LEU A 11 -13.62 2.96 -13.16
CA LEU A 11 -13.92 4.35 -12.81
C LEU A 11 -15.38 4.62 -13.15
N SER A 12 -16.21 4.67 -12.12
CA SER A 12 -17.60 5.07 -12.17
C SER A 12 -17.74 6.44 -12.83
N ALA A 13 -18.33 6.47 -14.02
CA ALA A 13 -18.77 7.70 -14.66
C ALA A 13 -19.93 8.30 -13.85
N VAL A 14 -19.65 9.33 -13.04
CA VAL A 14 -20.67 10.29 -12.62
C VAL A 14 -21.11 11.03 -13.89
N GLN A 15 -22.26 10.64 -14.44
CA GLN A 15 -22.93 11.39 -15.49
C GLN A 15 -23.60 12.62 -14.85
N SER A 16 -22.90 13.75 -14.80
CA SER A 16 -23.55 15.04 -14.68
C SER A 16 -24.15 15.39 -16.04
N GLN A 17 -25.48 15.34 -16.15
CA GLN A 17 -26.20 15.88 -17.31
C GLN A 17 -25.96 17.40 -17.41
N ALA A 18 -25.36 17.84 -18.51
CA ALA A 18 -25.30 19.24 -18.90
C ALA A 18 -26.28 19.52 -20.06
N ALA A 19 -26.95 20.67 -19.98
CA ALA A 19 -27.96 21.15 -20.91
C ALA A 19 -27.42 21.35 -22.35
N PRO A 20 -28.28 21.27 -23.40
CA PRO A 20 -27.83 21.26 -24.78
C PRO A 20 -27.55 22.69 -25.25
N GLY A 21 -26.29 23.01 -25.47
CA GLY A 21 -25.91 24.29 -26.07
C GLY A 21 -24.53 24.76 -25.68
N ASP A 22 -23.51 23.94 -25.88
CA ASP A 22 -22.18 24.49 -26.09
C ASP A 22 -21.40 23.57 -27.02
N THR A 23 -20.78 24.18 -28.03
CA THR A 23 -20.04 23.50 -29.09
C THR A 23 -19.03 22.53 -28.51
N ALA A 24 -19.15 21.26 -28.88
CA ALA A 24 -18.25 20.19 -28.49
C ALA A 24 -16.81 20.54 -28.89
N HIS A 25 -16.04 21.09 -27.95
CA HIS A 25 -14.60 21.00 -27.99
C HIS A 25 -14.28 19.55 -27.61
N ALA A 26 -14.03 18.73 -28.64
CA ALA A 26 -13.42 17.43 -28.41
C ALA A 26 -12.14 17.70 -27.61
N PRO A 27 -11.95 17.08 -26.43
CA PRO A 27 -10.69 17.22 -25.72
C PRO A 27 -9.60 16.73 -26.68
N ASP A 28 -8.74 17.66 -27.09
CA ASP A 28 -7.60 17.39 -27.95
C ASP A 28 -6.84 16.18 -27.39
N SER A 29 -6.66 15.20 -28.26
CA SER A 29 -5.74 14.06 -28.17
C SER A 29 -5.47 13.52 -26.76
N ILE A 30 -5.98 12.32 -26.49
CA ILE A 30 -5.38 11.44 -25.48
C ILE A 30 -3.88 11.44 -25.76
N GLU A 31 -3.08 12.09 -24.89
CA GLU A 31 -1.63 12.11 -24.98
C GLU A 31 -1.18 10.67 -25.21
N SER A 32 -0.57 10.42 -26.36
CA SER A 32 0.05 9.15 -26.64
C SER A 32 1.08 8.92 -25.54
N PHE A 33 0.78 8.01 -24.62
CA PHE A 33 1.75 7.53 -23.65
C PHE A 33 2.87 6.83 -24.44
N ASP A 34 3.89 7.60 -24.81
CA ASP A 34 5.12 7.03 -25.34
C ASP A 34 5.65 6.05 -24.30
N LEU A 35 5.95 4.83 -24.76
CA LEU A 35 6.44 3.78 -23.88
C LEU A 35 7.72 4.29 -23.22
N PRO A 36 7.76 4.44 -21.87
CA PRO A 36 8.92 4.98 -21.20
C PRO A 36 10.14 4.08 -21.46
N THR A 37 11.29 4.70 -21.73
CA THR A 37 12.57 3.99 -21.84
C THR A 37 12.87 3.25 -20.54
N SER A 38 13.76 2.25 -20.58
CA SER A 38 14.17 1.50 -19.38
C SER A 38 14.63 2.43 -18.24
N ASP A 39 15.31 3.52 -18.58
CA ASP A 39 15.77 4.52 -17.61
C ASP A 39 14.61 5.34 -17.04
N GLY A 40 13.62 5.67 -17.87
CA GLY A 40 12.37 6.32 -17.43
C GLY A 40 11.60 5.43 -16.45
N LEU A 41 11.43 4.14 -16.78
CA LEU A 41 10.80 3.15 -15.90
C LEU A 41 11.54 2.99 -14.59
N ARG A 42 12.88 2.94 -14.62
CA ARG A 42 13.71 2.85 -13.41
C ARG A 42 13.55 4.08 -12.53
N SER A 43 13.54 5.27 -13.13
CA SER A 43 13.33 6.53 -12.41
C SER A 43 11.95 6.55 -11.74
N LEU A 44 10.89 6.18 -12.46
CA LEU A 44 9.53 6.09 -11.94
C LEU A 44 9.43 5.08 -10.81
N TYR A 45 10.04 3.90 -10.96
CA TYR A 45 10.11 2.89 -9.91
C TYR A 45 10.79 3.43 -8.65
N ASN A 46 11.95 4.07 -8.79
CA ASN A 46 12.69 4.63 -7.65
C ASN A 46 11.90 5.74 -6.96
N GLN A 47 11.23 6.60 -7.73
CA GLN A 47 10.38 7.65 -7.18
C GLN A 47 9.16 7.08 -6.45
N ALA A 48 8.50 6.06 -7.02
CA ALA A 48 7.39 5.37 -6.40
C ALA A 48 7.85 4.66 -5.10
N LEU A 49 9.03 4.03 -5.13
CA LEU A 49 9.61 3.37 -3.96
C LEU A 49 9.95 4.39 -2.86
N ALA A 50 10.58 5.51 -3.21
CA ALA A 50 10.89 6.58 -2.26
C ALA A 50 9.61 7.18 -1.65
N ALA A 51 8.58 7.40 -2.48
CA ALA A 51 7.28 7.83 -1.99
C ALA A 51 6.68 6.79 -1.03
N LEU A 52 6.68 5.51 -1.38
CA LEU A 52 6.13 4.44 -0.53
C LEU A 52 6.86 4.34 0.82
N GLN A 53 8.18 4.52 0.82
CA GLN A 53 9.01 4.51 2.01
C GLN A 53 8.68 5.65 2.98
N GLU A 54 8.07 6.75 2.55
CA GLU A 54 7.61 7.80 3.47
C GLU A 54 6.35 7.37 4.25
N TYR A 55 5.56 6.42 3.73
CA TYR A 55 4.26 6.04 4.31
C TYR A 55 4.25 4.64 4.94
N ILE A 56 5.22 3.78 4.60
CA ILE A 56 5.21 2.37 5.01
C ILE A 56 6.49 2.00 5.74
N GLU A 57 6.35 1.26 6.84
CA GLU A 57 7.43 0.59 7.56
C GLU A 57 7.13 -0.90 7.65
N ILE A 58 8.13 -1.73 7.34
CA ILE A 58 8.04 -3.18 7.40
C ILE A 58 9.21 -3.66 8.27
N ASP A 59 8.89 -4.29 9.39
CA ASP A 59 9.84 -4.93 10.28
C ASP A 59 9.59 -6.44 10.26
N GLY A 60 10.61 -7.28 10.22
CA GLY A 60 10.38 -8.73 10.27
C GLY A 60 11.65 -9.55 10.09
N SER A 61 11.53 -10.83 10.38
CA SER A 61 12.61 -11.80 10.18
C SER A 61 12.21 -12.77 9.08
N LEU A 62 13.01 -12.84 8.03
CA LEU A 62 12.94 -13.90 7.05
C LEU A 62 13.84 -15.06 7.53
N PRO A 63 13.41 -16.33 7.40
CA PRO A 63 14.28 -17.47 7.63
C PRO A 63 15.44 -17.39 6.63
N GLN A 64 16.67 -17.44 7.14
CA GLN A 64 17.88 -17.27 6.34
C GLN A 64 18.30 -18.54 5.59
N ASP A 65 17.83 -19.72 6.02
CA ASP A 65 18.24 -20.99 5.46
C ASP A 65 17.09 -21.72 4.75
N ALA A 66 17.42 -22.41 3.65
CA ALA A 66 16.48 -23.24 2.90
C ALA A 66 15.93 -24.42 3.73
N GLU A 67 16.67 -24.87 4.75
CA GLU A 67 16.19 -25.93 5.67
C GLU A 67 15.13 -25.40 6.66
N THR A 68 15.14 -24.10 6.96
CA THR A 68 14.13 -23.44 7.79
C THR A 68 12.96 -22.86 7.00
N GLN A 69 12.87 -23.04 5.67
CA GLN A 69 11.71 -22.60 4.88
C GLN A 69 10.38 -23.22 5.34
N ALA A 70 10.42 -24.36 6.04
CA ALA A 70 9.25 -24.95 6.69
C ALA A 70 8.77 -24.12 7.89
N GLN A 71 9.66 -23.38 8.55
CA GLN A 71 9.34 -22.38 9.57
C GLN A 71 9.07 -21.06 8.86
N GLY A 72 7.80 -20.84 8.52
CA GLY A 72 7.35 -19.56 7.98
C GLY A 72 7.86 -18.35 8.77
N GLY A 73 7.99 -17.20 8.11
CA GLY A 73 8.44 -15.98 8.76
C GLY A 73 7.29 -15.04 9.14
N GLU A 74 7.56 -14.18 10.10
CA GLU A 74 6.64 -13.17 10.59
C GLU A 74 7.17 -11.77 10.30
N PHE A 75 6.25 -10.86 9.99
CA PHE A 75 6.55 -9.46 9.79
C PHE A 75 5.44 -8.58 10.35
N ARG A 76 5.77 -7.30 10.55
CA ARG A 76 4.86 -6.27 10.97
C ARG A 76 4.91 -5.16 9.94
N LEU A 77 3.72 -4.82 9.45
CA LEU A 77 3.50 -3.70 8.55
C LEU A 77 2.92 -2.54 9.38
N LYS A 78 3.49 -1.34 9.24
CA LYS A 78 2.90 -0.09 9.72
C LYS A 78 2.66 0.84 8.53
N VAL A 79 1.46 1.39 8.47
CA VAL A 79 1.04 2.37 7.46
C VAL A 79 0.74 3.69 8.16
N PHE A 80 1.39 4.75 7.70
CA PHE A 80 1.30 6.12 8.21
C PHE A 80 0.57 6.96 7.17
N PRO A 81 -0.76 7.15 7.24
CA PRO A 81 -1.53 7.77 6.16
C PRO A 81 -1.11 9.21 5.82
N GLN A 82 -0.51 9.93 6.78
CA GLN A 82 -0.03 11.30 6.59
C GLN A 82 1.49 11.37 6.33
N GLY A 83 2.15 10.22 6.18
CA GLY A 83 3.61 10.09 6.14
C GLY A 83 4.20 9.94 7.54
N LYS A 84 5.32 9.22 7.65
CA LYS A 84 6.01 8.88 8.91
C LYS A 84 6.34 10.11 9.74
N SER A 85 6.80 11.18 9.09
CA SER A 85 7.22 12.42 9.74
C SER A 85 6.07 13.24 10.33
N ARG A 86 4.84 13.09 9.80
CA ARG A 86 3.66 13.90 10.15
C ARG A 86 2.58 13.13 10.88
N SER A 87 2.72 11.80 10.97
CA SER A 87 1.73 10.92 11.58
C SER A 87 2.06 10.67 13.04
N GLN A 88 1.13 10.99 13.94
CA GLN A 88 1.17 10.52 15.33
C GLN A 88 0.51 9.15 15.50
N GLU A 89 -0.31 8.74 14.54
CA GLU A 89 -1.08 7.51 14.52
C GLU A 89 -0.68 6.67 13.29
N TYR A 90 -0.77 5.35 13.43
CA TYR A 90 -0.52 4.44 12.32
C TYR A 90 -1.49 3.26 12.37
N LEU A 91 -1.79 2.70 11.20
CA LEU A 91 -2.44 1.40 11.09
C LEU A 91 -1.35 0.34 11.13
N SER A 92 -1.51 -0.70 11.94
CA SER A 92 -0.57 -1.82 11.94
C SER A 92 -1.25 -3.10 11.50
N ALA A 93 -0.47 -3.96 10.86
CA ALA A 93 -0.84 -5.33 10.60
C ALA A 93 0.33 -6.25 10.95
N GLU A 94 0.03 -7.41 11.51
CA GLU A 94 0.98 -8.50 11.66
C GLU A 94 0.75 -9.49 10.53
N GLY A 95 1.81 -9.81 9.81
CA GLY A 95 1.79 -10.75 8.72
C GLY A 95 2.61 -11.99 9.02
N SER A 96 2.18 -13.12 8.50
CA SER A 96 2.94 -14.37 8.52
C SER A 96 2.89 -14.99 7.14
N PHE A 97 4.02 -15.51 6.66
CA PHE A 97 4.07 -16.36 5.48
C PHE A 97 4.56 -17.73 5.89
N ARG A 98 3.95 -18.81 5.39
CA ARG A 98 4.42 -20.18 5.63
C ARG A 98 4.11 -21.09 4.45
N LEU A 99 4.81 -22.21 4.36
CA LEU A 99 4.38 -23.30 3.49
C LEU A 99 3.09 -23.91 4.05
N SER A 100 2.08 -24.05 3.20
CA SER A 100 0.85 -24.76 3.57
C SER A 100 1.19 -26.24 3.78
N PRO A 101 0.50 -26.95 4.69
CA PRO A 101 0.56 -28.40 4.75
C PRO A 101 0.12 -29.08 3.45
N ASP A 102 -0.68 -28.40 2.61
CA ASP A 102 -1.02 -28.87 1.27
C ASP A 102 0.15 -28.67 0.30
N PRO A 103 0.57 -29.71 -0.44
CA PRO A 103 1.76 -29.65 -1.28
C PRO A 103 1.61 -28.59 -2.37
N GLY A 104 2.57 -27.67 -2.42
CA GLY A 104 2.64 -26.62 -3.44
C GLY A 104 1.86 -25.34 -3.12
N GLN A 105 1.25 -25.21 -1.95
CA GLN A 105 0.59 -23.97 -1.53
C GLN A 105 1.43 -23.18 -0.53
N GLN A 106 1.43 -21.85 -0.70
CA GLN A 106 1.98 -20.90 0.25
C GLN A 106 0.81 -20.19 0.93
N GLU A 107 0.86 -20.12 2.25
CA GLU A 107 -0.12 -19.39 3.04
C GLU A 107 0.45 -18.03 3.42
N PHE A 108 -0.35 -16.99 3.20
CA PHE A 108 -0.04 -15.63 3.59
C PHE A 108 -1.23 -15.08 4.38
N SER A 109 -0.96 -14.65 5.61
CA SER A 109 -1.97 -14.09 6.51
C SER A 109 -1.59 -12.68 6.93
N LEU A 110 -2.57 -11.78 7.03
CA LEU A 110 -2.43 -10.43 7.56
C LEU A 110 -3.51 -10.18 8.60
N ARG A 111 -3.11 -9.75 9.79
CA ARG A 111 -3.99 -9.40 10.89
C ARG A 111 -3.84 -7.93 11.25
N PHE A 112 -4.87 -7.16 10.96
CA PHE A 112 -4.91 -5.72 11.23
C PHE A 112 -5.17 -5.45 12.71
N LYS A 113 -4.41 -4.52 13.29
CA LYS A 113 -4.57 -3.98 14.63
C LYS A 113 -4.80 -2.47 14.53
N SER A 114 -5.91 -2.00 15.08
CA SER A 114 -6.15 -0.55 15.22
C SER A 114 -5.33 -0.05 16.41
N SER A 115 -4.33 0.79 16.16
CA SER A 115 -3.62 1.48 17.25
C SER A 115 -4.32 2.81 17.56
N LYS A 116 -5.38 2.77 18.38
CA LYS A 116 -5.83 3.98 19.06
C LYS A 116 -4.88 4.22 20.23
N ARG A 117 -4.12 5.32 20.19
CA ARG A 117 -3.33 5.77 21.34
C ARG A 117 -4.30 6.04 22.52
N PRO A 118 -4.06 5.54 23.73
CA PRO A 118 -4.84 5.97 24.89
C PRO A 118 -4.68 7.48 25.06
N PRO A 119 -5.74 8.24 25.40
CA PRO A 119 -5.60 9.66 25.71
C PRO A 119 -4.55 9.83 26.81
N ALA A 120 -3.61 10.75 26.62
CA ALA A 120 -2.59 11.05 27.62
C ALA A 120 -3.28 11.47 28.93
N PRO A 121 -2.78 11.07 30.11
CA PRO A 121 -3.32 11.55 31.37
C PRO A 121 -3.19 13.08 31.39
N GLN A 122 -4.33 13.78 31.45
CA GLN A 122 -4.33 15.22 31.64
C GLN A 122 -3.70 15.50 33.02
N PRO A 123 -2.74 16.42 33.14
CA PRO A 123 -2.25 16.81 34.45
C PRO A 123 -3.42 17.45 35.20
N SER A 124 -3.91 16.79 36.26
CA SER A 124 -4.80 17.41 37.24
C SER A 124 -4.04 18.58 37.85
N GLY A 125 -4.35 19.79 37.40
CA GLY A 125 -3.92 21.00 38.06
C GLY A 125 -4.66 21.13 39.39
N ASP A 126 -4.08 20.58 40.46
CA ASP A 126 -4.35 21.07 41.80
C ASP A 126 -3.53 22.34 42.00
N ILE A 127 -4.20 23.47 41.81
CA ILE A 127 -3.73 24.78 42.26
C ILE A 127 -3.99 24.80 43.77
N ILE A 128 -2.92 24.87 44.57
CA ILE A 128 -2.97 25.26 45.99
C ILE A 128 -2.50 26.69 46.11
#